data_AF-D4XRL7-F1
#
_entry.id   AF-D4XRL7-F1
#
_cell.length_a   1.000
_cell.length_b   1.000
_cell.length_c   1.000
_cell.angle_alpha   90.00
_cell.angle_beta   90.00
_cell.angle_gamma   90.00
#
_symmetry.space_group_name_H-M   'P 1'
#
loop_
_entity.id
_entity.type
_entity.pdbx_description
1 polymer ?
#
loop_
_entity_poly.entity_id
_entity_poly.type
_entity_poly.pdbx_seq_one_letter_code
_entity_poly.pdbx_strand_id
1 'polypeptide(L)'
;MMNNAFSDIFQIPTVLRRDKLSFCDTNTKSLNEWISNLSIMQLGDTSKALFAALLELSELECSETLRFDLVQVLHPTIENVLGSLEKNFFNQGVISSDRNEHIIELAMLLRCYFAAVYINIVRRSNDQLDQQKFSIFALSQKKNLQTARTLATFQALQQLTQLLYQQHMLYSEPVAGQWLIAHQLYDAAVTHKYHHSNLEQVLGTPNPLSTISQAYAQLILMDIFNTNQIRQSEIQALFQCSFDWAKMVQVLSKETELTKYVIDTSKDHPPIYNKKQSSGFLPNVFISTHSLLDHVTATLHKNPEYVSKNEKIYLTPALKFHVQTILGTIAERRHERYEYNAQLHICFGLLTAHFYLSKAKNFAETLFLEHSYNLQNESRFMSSWDKKNTTENQESAIQRLNRESKTVHQADILDISVNGYRIKWSGEAPKNLRTGEYILV
;
A
#
# COMPACT_ATOMS: atom_id res chain seq x y z
N MET A 1 13.40 14.08 -1.71
CA MET A 1 12.88 14.99 -2.77
C MET A 1 11.55 14.52 -3.34
N MET A 2 11.30 13.22 -3.53
CA MET A 2 10.01 12.69 -4.00
C MET A 2 8.79 13.06 -3.13
N ASN A 3 8.88 12.99 -1.79
CA ASN A 3 7.72 13.19 -0.89
C ASN A 3 7.02 14.56 -1.02
N ASN A 4 7.75 15.63 -1.35
CA ASN A 4 7.14 16.96 -1.46
C ASN A 4 6.25 17.08 -2.71
N ALA A 5 6.65 16.48 -3.83
CA ALA A 5 5.88 16.51 -5.07
C ALA A 5 4.55 15.76 -4.95
N PHE A 6 4.53 14.68 -4.15
CA PHE A 6 3.30 13.93 -3.90
C PHE A 6 2.37 14.61 -2.89
N SER A 7 2.90 15.41 -1.96
CA SER A 7 2.09 16.09 -0.94
C SER A 7 1.11 17.10 -1.54
N ASP A 8 1.59 17.87 -2.51
CA ASP A 8 0.78 18.89 -3.18
C ASP A 8 -0.41 18.28 -3.94
N ILE A 9 -0.29 17.05 -4.45
CA ILE A 9 -1.32 16.35 -5.23
C ILE A 9 -2.61 16.18 -4.43
N PHE A 10 -2.51 15.87 -3.14
CA PHE A 10 -3.68 15.64 -2.30
C PHE A 10 -4.21 16.90 -1.62
N GLN A 11 -3.33 17.85 -1.28
CA GLN A 11 -3.72 19.00 -0.47
C GLN A 11 -4.22 20.19 -1.31
N ILE A 12 -3.68 20.39 -2.52
CA ILE A 12 -4.01 21.54 -3.36
C ILE A 12 -5.08 21.12 -4.38
N PRO A 13 -6.28 21.73 -4.37
CA PRO A 13 -7.29 21.46 -5.40
C PRO A 13 -6.76 21.81 -6.79
N THR A 14 -6.98 20.92 -7.75
CA THR A 14 -6.55 21.16 -9.14
C THR A 14 -7.34 22.33 -9.73
N VAL A 15 -6.65 23.27 -10.35
CA VAL A 15 -7.28 24.41 -11.03
C VAL A 15 -7.83 23.97 -12.38
N LEU A 16 -9.07 24.35 -12.69
CA LEU A 16 -9.70 24.11 -13.99
C LEU A 16 -9.13 25.10 -15.01
N ARG A 17 -8.59 24.58 -16.11
CA ARG A 17 -7.88 25.39 -17.13
C ARG A 17 -8.12 24.94 -18.57
N ARG A 18 -8.88 23.85 -18.78
CA ARG A 18 -9.05 23.23 -20.09
C ARG A 18 -10.53 23.11 -20.44
N ASP A 19 -10.91 23.62 -21.61
CA ASP A 19 -12.30 23.50 -22.09
C ASP A 19 -12.60 22.15 -22.75
N LYS A 20 -11.56 21.45 -23.21
CA LYS A 20 -11.68 20.17 -23.94
C LYS A 20 -10.49 19.25 -23.71
N LEU A 21 -10.72 17.95 -23.91
CA LEU A 21 -9.67 16.95 -23.96
C LEU A 21 -8.96 17.00 -25.32
N SER A 22 -7.65 16.74 -25.35
CA SER A 22 -6.84 16.79 -26.57
C SER A 22 -6.96 15.53 -27.44
N PHE A 23 -7.34 14.41 -26.81
CA PHE A 23 -7.27 13.08 -27.41
C PHE A 23 -8.64 12.49 -27.81
N CYS A 24 -9.74 13.07 -27.33
CA CYS A 24 -11.10 12.71 -27.74
C CYS A 24 -12.10 13.82 -27.40
N ASP A 25 -13.34 13.73 -27.89
CA ASP A 25 -14.41 14.62 -27.43
C ASP A 25 -14.78 14.33 -25.96
N THR A 26 -15.29 15.36 -25.26
CA THR A 26 -15.65 15.30 -23.84
C THR A 26 -16.96 14.54 -23.58
N ASN A 27 -16.99 13.26 -23.91
CA ASN A 27 -18.11 12.37 -23.64
C ASN A 27 -17.64 10.92 -23.48
N THR A 28 -18.45 10.11 -22.79
CA THR A 28 -18.10 8.72 -22.47
C THR A 28 -17.94 7.83 -23.69
N LYS A 29 -18.65 8.10 -24.79
CA LYS A 29 -18.56 7.30 -26.02
C LYS A 29 -17.21 7.49 -26.71
N SER A 30 -16.82 8.73 -26.98
CA SER A 30 -15.53 9.07 -27.61
C SER A 30 -14.36 8.60 -26.74
N LEU A 31 -14.51 8.65 -25.41
CA LEU A 31 -13.49 8.14 -24.48
C LEU A 31 -13.34 6.61 -24.56
N ASN A 32 -14.45 5.86 -24.64
CA ASN A 32 -14.40 4.40 -24.85
C ASN A 32 -13.76 4.01 -26.20
N GLU A 33 -14.06 4.77 -27.26
CA GLU A 33 -13.44 4.59 -28.58
C GLU A 33 -11.92 4.81 -28.50
N TRP A 34 -11.49 5.87 -27.80
CA TRP A 34 -10.07 6.14 -27.57
C TRP A 34 -9.38 5.02 -26.77
N ILE A 35 -9.98 4.54 -25.67
CA ILE A 35 -9.44 3.42 -24.88
C ILE A 35 -9.28 2.16 -25.74
N SER A 36 -10.25 1.88 -26.62
CA SER A 36 -10.22 0.70 -27.48
C SER A 36 -9.06 0.70 -28.48
N ASN A 37 -8.49 1.88 -28.76
CA ASN A 37 -7.31 2.04 -29.62
C ASN A 37 -5.98 1.93 -28.86
N LEU A 38 -5.99 1.88 -27.53
CA LEU A 38 -4.77 1.70 -26.74
C LEU A 38 -4.28 0.26 -26.83
N SER A 39 -3.01 0.09 -27.19
CA SER A 39 -2.41 -1.24 -27.31
C SER A 39 -2.00 -1.80 -25.94
N ILE A 40 -2.55 -2.96 -25.59
CA ILE A 40 -2.15 -3.70 -24.38
C ILE A 40 -0.69 -4.18 -24.47
N MET A 41 -0.17 -4.40 -25.68
CA MET A 41 1.21 -4.88 -25.89
C MET A 41 2.26 -3.79 -25.66
N GLN A 42 1.87 -2.51 -25.68
CA GLN A 42 2.76 -1.36 -25.47
C GLN A 42 2.51 -0.73 -24.09
N LEU A 43 2.76 -1.49 -23.03
CA LEU A 43 2.47 -1.07 -21.64
C LEU A 43 3.04 0.31 -21.30
N GLY A 44 4.26 0.63 -21.75
CA GLY A 44 4.89 1.93 -21.50
C GLY A 44 4.15 3.09 -22.15
N ASP A 45 3.77 2.96 -23.43
CA ASP A 45 3.07 4.02 -24.16
C ASP A 45 1.64 4.20 -23.65
N THR A 46 0.95 3.09 -23.38
CA THR A 46 -0.39 3.09 -22.77
C THR A 46 -0.37 3.73 -21.37
N SER A 47 0.64 3.46 -20.55
CA SER A 47 0.79 4.09 -19.23
C SER A 47 0.94 5.62 -19.33
N LYS A 48 1.76 6.09 -20.27
CA LYS A 48 1.96 7.53 -20.52
C LYS A 48 0.69 8.20 -21.04
N ALA A 49 -0.02 7.55 -21.96
CA ALA A 49 -1.27 8.06 -22.53
C ALA A 49 -2.35 8.20 -21.44
N LEU A 50 -2.51 7.19 -20.58
CA LEU A 50 -3.46 7.24 -19.45
C LEU A 50 -3.07 8.30 -18.41
N PHE A 51 -1.78 8.44 -18.12
CA PHE A 51 -1.30 9.47 -17.22
C PHE A 51 -1.63 10.87 -17.74
N ALA A 52 -1.33 11.14 -19.01
CA ALA A 52 -1.69 12.41 -19.66
C ALA A 52 -3.21 12.64 -19.66
N ALA A 53 -4.01 11.59 -19.95
CA ALA A 53 -5.47 11.68 -19.91
C ALA A 53 -6.01 12.02 -18.52
N LEU A 54 -5.44 11.47 -17.43
CA LEU A 54 -5.82 11.81 -16.07
C LEU A 54 -5.49 13.26 -15.71
N LEU A 55 -4.32 13.75 -16.12
CA LEU A 55 -3.95 15.16 -15.94
C LEU A 55 -4.95 16.06 -16.64
N GLU A 56 -5.22 15.82 -17.93
CA GLU A 56 -6.19 16.62 -18.68
C GLU A 56 -7.59 16.55 -18.07
N LEU A 57 -8.04 15.38 -17.62
CA LEU A 57 -9.34 15.21 -16.97
C LEU A 57 -9.44 15.95 -15.63
N SER A 58 -8.34 16.04 -14.88
CA SER A 58 -8.29 16.76 -13.60
C SER A 58 -8.44 18.29 -13.78
N GLU A 59 -7.95 18.81 -14.91
CA GLU A 59 -7.96 20.24 -15.30
C GLU A 59 -9.18 20.64 -16.17
N LEU A 60 -9.96 19.66 -16.62
CA LEU A 60 -11.10 19.85 -17.53
C LEU A 60 -12.23 20.63 -16.87
N GLU A 61 -12.69 21.70 -17.51
CA GLU A 61 -13.87 22.47 -17.14
C GLU A 61 -15.15 21.75 -17.57
N CYS A 62 -15.74 21.00 -16.64
CA CYS A 62 -17.00 20.28 -16.83
C CYS A 62 -17.72 20.05 -15.49
N SER A 63 -18.96 19.55 -15.53
CA SER A 63 -19.70 19.20 -14.31
C SER A 63 -19.05 18.03 -13.57
N GLU A 64 -19.13 18.02 -12.23
CA GLU A 64 -18.57 16.93 -11.43
C GLU A 64 -19.21 15.56 -11.73
N THR A 65 -20.48 15.54 -12.13
CA THR A 65 -21.16 14.32 -12.58
C THR A 65 -20.53 13.80 -13.87
N LEU A 66 -20.27 14.66 -14.86
CA LEU A 66 -19.63 14.25 -16.11
C LEU A 66 -18.17 13.83 -15.86
N ARG A 67 -17.43 14.56 -15.03
CA ARG A 67 -16.07 14.19 -14.66
C ARG A 67 -16.01 12.82 -13.98
N PHE A 68 -16.97 12.53 -13.10
CA PHE A 68 -17.12 11.21 -12.49
C PHE A 68 -17.36 10.13 -13.56
N ASP A 69 -18.29 10.35 -14.49
CA ASP A 69 -18.57 9.40 -15.57
C ASP A 69 -17.34 9.14 -16.45
N LEU A 70 -16.58 10.18 -16.80
CA LEU A 70 -15.35 10.06 -17.60
C LEU A 70 -14.26 9.27 -16.86
N VAL A 71 -14.02 9.54 -15.57
CA VAL A 71 -13.01 8.79 -14.81
C VAL A 71 -13.45 7.34 -14.56
N GLN A 72 -14.75 7.05 -14.45
CA GLN A 72 -15.26 5.67 -14.39
C GLN A 72 -14.96 4.89 -15.67
N VAL A 73 -15.04 5.53 -16.85
CA VAL A 73 -14.69 4.91 -18.12
C VAL A 73 -13.20 4.56 -18.18
N LEU A 74 -12.32 5.43 -17.66
CA LEU A 74 -10.88 5.16 -17.59
C LEU A 74 -10.49 4.10 -16.53
N HIS A 75 -11.31 3.96 -15.48
CA HIS A 75 -10.98 3.21 -14.27
C HIS A 75 -10.44 1.79 -14.56
N PRO A 76 -11.13 0.91 -15.32
CA PRO A 76 -10.69 -0.46 -15.49
C PRO A 76 -9.33 -0.55 -16.21
N THR A 77 -9.11 0.32 -17.18
CA THR A 77 -7.85 0.35 -17.96
C THR A 77 -6.69 0.83 -17.10
N ILE A 78 -6.91 1.85 -16.25
CA ILE A 78 -5.90 2.34 -15.30
C ILE A 78 -5.53 1.23 -14.30
N GLU A 79 -6.51 0.54 -13.71
CA GLU A 79 -6.23 -0.57 -12.78
C GLU A 79 -5.47 -1.72 -13.43
N ASN A 80 -5.85 -2.10 -14.66
CA ASN A 80 -5.15 -3.14 -15.41
C ASN A 80 -3.69 -2.77 -15.69
N VAL A 81 -3.43 -1.51 -16.04
CA VAL A 81 -2.07 -1.00 -16.28
C VAL A 81 -1.27 -0.99 -14.98
N LEU A 82 -1.83 -0.46 -13.89
CA LEU A 82 -1.15 -0.41 -12.59
C LEU A 82 -0.83 -1.82 -12.07
N GLY A 83 -1.79 -2.75 -12.14
CA GLY A 83 -1.56 -4.15 -11.77
C GLY A 83 -0.54 -4.86 -12.67
N SER A 84 -0.35 -4.40 -13.92
CA SER A 84 0.70 -4.90 -14.81
C SER A 84 2.06 -4.30 -14.50
N LEU A 85 2.13 -3.01 -14.14
CA LEU A 85 3.35 -2.34 -13.70
C LEU A 85 3.87 -2.96 -12.41
N GLU A 86 2.98 -3.22 -11.45
CA GLU A 86 3.26 -3.84 -10.15
C GLU A 86 3.99 -5.19 -10.23
N LYS A 87 3.64 -6.02 -11.22
CA LYS A 87 4.33 -7.30 -11.47
C LYS A 87 5.81 -7.13 -11.79
N ASN A 88 6.26 -5.95 -12.21
CA ASN A 88 7.67 -5.67 -12.51
C ASN A 88 8.49 -5.32 -11.27
N PHE A 89 7.89 -5.14 -10.10
CA PHE A 89 8.66 -4.82 -8.88
C PHE A 89 8.28 -5.65 -7.65
N PHE A 90 7.17 -6.39 -7.69
CA PHE A 90 6.89 -7.41 -6.68
C PHE A 90 7.64 -8.72 -6.96
N ASN A 91 8.21 -9.33 -5.91
CA ASN A 91 8.97 -10.58 -5.97
C ASN A 91 10.23 -10.57 -6.88
N GLN A 92 10.71 -9.41 -7.33
CA GLN A 92 12.03 -9.33 -7.97
C GLN A 92 13.12 -9.32 -6.89
N GLY A 93 14.16 -10.13 -7.09
CA GLY A 93 15.30 -10.22 -6.17
C GLY A 93 15.97 -8.86 -5.93
N VAL A 94 16.79 -8.81 -4.86
CA VAL A 94 17.37 -7.64 -4.17
C VAL A 94 18.00 -6.52 -5.04
N ILE A 95 18.19 -6.73 -6.35
CA ILE A 95 18.83 -5.76 -7.24
C ILE A 95 17.76 -4.91 -7.95
N SER A 96 17.43 -3.77 -7.35
CA SER A 96 16.66 -2.71 -8.04
C SER A 96 17.55 -2.06 -9.10
N SER A 97 17.21 -2.24 -10.38
CA SER A 97 17.83 -1.44 -11.45
C SER A 97 17.21 -0.03 -11.48
N ASP A 98 17.93 0.99 -11.98
CA ASP A 98 17.38 2.34 -12.15
C ASP A 98 16.06 2.32 -12.94
N ARG A 99 15.92 1.39 -13.88
CA ARG A 99 14.68 1.16 -14.63
C ARG A 99 13.49 0.77 -13.72
N ASN A 100 13.71 -0.07 -12.72
CA ASN A 100 12.65 -0.49 -11.80
C ASN A 100 12.20 0.68 -10.90
N GLU A 101 13.13 1.55 -10.49
CA GLU A 101 12.80 2.76 -9.71
C GLU A 101 11.89 3.69 -10.50
N HIS A 102 12.18 3.94 -11.78
CA HIS A 102 11.32 4.76 -12.66
C HIS A 102 9.93 4.14 -12.87
N ILE A 103 9.83 2.81 -12.95
CA ILE A 103 8.53 2.12 -13.08
C ILE A 103 7.71 2.27 -11.80
N ILE A 104 8.35 2.12 -10.62
CA ILE A 104 7.70 2.33 -9.33
C ILE A 104 7.20 3.77 -9.21
N GLU A 105 8.05 4.75 -9.54
CA GLU A 105 7.69 6.17 -9.48
C GLU A 105 6.50 6.48 -10.40
N LEU A 106 6.52 5.99 -11.64
CA LEU A 106 5.40 6.16 -12.58
C LEU A 106 4.11 5.53 -12.04
N ALA A 107 4.17 4.31 -11.49
CA ALA A 107 3.01 3.65 -10.92
C ALA A 107 2.44 4.42 -9.71
N MET A 108 3.32 4.91 -8.82
CA MET A 108 2.92 5.73 -7.68
C MET A 108 2.29 7.06 -8.11
N LEU A 109 2.90 7.78 -9.06
CA LEU A 109 2.35 9.02 -9.60
C LEU A 109 0.99 8.80 -10.24
N LEU A 110 0.88 7.78 -11.10
CA LEU A 110 -0.37 7.44 -11.75
C LEU A 110 -1.48 7.13 -10.72
N ARG A 111 -1.17 6.36 -9.66
CA ARG A 111 -2.09 6.07 -8.56
C ARG A 111 -2.50 7.34 -7.79
N CYS A 112 -1.55 8.22 -7.48
CA CYS A 112 -1.81 9.47 -6.75
C CYS A 112 -2.74 10.40 -7.55
N TYR A 113 -2.45 10.64 -8.84
CA TYR A 113 -3.32 11.47 -9.69
C TYR A 113 -4.69 10.83 -9.89
N PHE A 114 -4.75 9.49 -10.01
CA PHE A 114 -6.02 8.79 -10.11
C PHE A 114 -6.90 8.99 -8.86
N ALA A 115 -6.32 8.88 -7.66
CA ALA A 115 -7.01 9.23 -6.42
C ALA A 115 -7.39 10.72 -6.38
N ALA A 116 -6.50 11.61 -6.82
CA ALA A 116 -6.72 13.05 -6.82
C ALA A 116 -7.92 13.48 -7.65
N VAL A 117 -8.20 12.83 -8.79
CA VAL A 117 -9.41 13.13 -9.59
C VAL A 117 -10.68 12.92 -8.75
N TYR A 118 -10.79 11.80 -8.04
CA TYR A 118 -11.93 11.55 -7.15
C TYR A 118 -11.99 12.50 -5.96
N ILE A 119 -10.85 12.81 -5.34
CA ILE A 119 -10.76 13.77 -4.24
C ILE A 119 -11.27 15.16 -4.68
N ASN A 120 -10.86 15.63 -5.85
CA ASN A 120 -11.30 16.90 -6.41
C ASN A 120 -12.81 16.90 -6.70
N ILE A 121 -13.36 15.78 -7.20
CA ILE A 121 -14.81 15.62 -7.38
C ILE A 121 -15.54 15.78 -6.05
N VAL A 122 -15.06 15.14 -4.98
CA VAL A 122 -15.68 15.25 -3.65
C VAL A 122 -15.66 16.70 -3.14
N ARG A 123 -14.50 17.37 -3.21
CA ARG A 123 -14.34 18.76 -2.76
C ARG A 123 -15.29 19.71 -3.48
N ARG A 124 -15.24 19.71 -4.81
CA ARG A 124 -16.08 20.60 -5.63
C ARG A 124 -17.57 20.28 -5.49
N SER A 125 -17.92 18.99 -5.35
CA SER A 125 -19.32 18.60 -5.10
C SER A 125 -19.80 19.08 -3.73
N ASN A 126 -18.96 19.04 -2.69
CA ASN A 126 -19.30 19.62 -1.38
C ASN A 126 -19.51 21.13 -1.49
N ASP A 127 -18.56 21.86 -2.08
CA ASP A 127 -18.66 23.32 -2.24
C ASP A 127 -19.94 23.71 -3.00
N GLN A 128 -20.26 23.00 -4.08
CA GLN A 128 -21.49 23.23 -4.84
C GLN A 128 -22.75 22.91 -4.01
N LEU A 129 -22.76 21.82 -3.26
CA LEU A 129 -23.91 21.42 -2.45
C LEU A 129 -24.18 22.38 -1.28
N ASP A 130 -23.13 22.98 -0.72
CA ASP A 130 -23.22 23.90 0.42
C ASP A 130 -23.55 25.33 -0.02
N GLN A 131 -22.97 25.80 -1.13
CA GLN A 131 -23.11 27.19 -1.57
C GLN A 131 -24.30 27.41 -2.51
N GLN A 132 -24.68 26.42 -3.34
CA GLN A 132 -25.74 26.61 -4.33
C GLN A 132 -27.13 26.35 -3.73
N LYS A 133 -28.01 27.34 -3.89
CA LYS A 133 -29.44 27.16 -3.63
C LYS A 133 -30.07 26.42 -4.81
N PHE A 134 -30.27 25.12 -4.66
CA PHE A 134 -31.00 24.33 -5.66
C PHE A 134 -32.47 24.74 -5.70
N SER A 135 -32.94 25.15 -6.88
CA SER A 135 -34.36 25.34 -7.14
C SER A 135 -35.13 24.01 -7.01
N ILE A 136 -36.43 24.07 -6.72
CA ILE A 136 -37.32 22.90 -6.62
C ILE A 136 -37.27 22.07 -7.92
N PHE A 137 -37.11 22.72 -9.07
CA PHE A 137 -37.00 22.08 -10.38
C PHE A 137 -35.64 21.43 -10.66
N ALA A 138 -34.62 21.69 -9.82
CA ALA A 138 -33.26 21.14 -9.95
C ALA A 138 -33.00 19.94 -9.01
N LEU A 139 -34.06 19.31 -8.47
CA LEU A 139 -33.93 18.20 -7.52
C LEU A 139 -33.13 17.01 -8.08
N SER A 140 -33.32 16.70 -9.38
CA SER A 140 -32.57 15.65 -10.07
C SER A 140 -31.07 15.96 -10.13
N GLN A 141 -30.72 17.22 -10.45
CA GLN A 141 -29.32 17.66 -10.50
C GLN A 141 -28.65 17.55 -9.13
N LYS A 142 -29.33 18.01 -8.07
CA LYS A 142 -28.86 17.86 -6.70
C LYS A 142 -28.62 16.40 -6.33
N LYS A 143 -29.57 15.51 -6.66
CA LYS A 143 -29.45 14.07 -6.38
C LYS A 143 -28.27 13.45 -7.14
N ASN A 144 -28.10 13.78 -8.41
CA ASN A 144 -26.97 13.29 -9.22
C ASN A 144 -25.62 13.75 -8.65
N LEU A 145 -25.54 15.00 -8.19
CA LEU A 145 -24.33 15.52 -7.55
C LEU A 145 -24.04 14.84 -6.21
N GLN A 146 -25.07 14.57 -5.40
CA GLN A 146 -24.93 13.79 -4.16
C GLN A 146 -24.46 12.35 -4.43
N THR A 147 -24.98 11.71 -5.48
CA THR A 147 -24.54 10.39 -5.94
C THR A 147 -23.07 10.44 -6.37
N ALA A 148 -22.69 11.39 -7.22
CA ALA A 148 -21.31 11.57 -7.68
C ALA A 148 -20.35 11.78 -6.50
N ARG A 149 -20.71 12.64 -5.53
CA ARG A 149 -19.94 12.82 -4.30
C ARG A 149 -19.76 11.52 -3.51
N THR A 150 -20.85 10.78 -3.30
CA THR A 150 -20.83 9.55 -2.51
C THR A 150 -19.92 8.51 -3.16
N LEU A 151 -20.09 8.29 -4.46
CA LEU A 151 -19.31 7.32 -5.21
C LEU A 151 -17.84 7.76 -5.36
N ALA A 152 -17.59 9.05 -5.60
CA ALA A 152 -16.23 9.59 -5.65
C ALA A 152 -15.53 9.47 -4.28
N THR A 153 -16.24 9.66 -3.17
CA THR A 153 -15.67 9.44 -1.83
C THR A 153 -15.25 7.99 -1.65
N PHE A 154 -16.11 7.05 -2.04
CA PHE A 154 -15.79 5.62 -2.00
C PHE A 154 -14.55 5.30 -2.84
N GLN A 155 -14.54 5.75 -4.10
CA GLN A 155 -13.44 5.48 -5.02
C GLN A 155 -12.14 6.13 -4.55
N ALA A 156 -12.17 7.36 -4.02
CA ALA A 156 -10.99 8.00 -3.45
C ALA A 156 -10.38 7.17 -2.30
N LEU A 157 -11.20 6.70 -1.35
CA LEU A 157 -10.72 5.85 -0.26
C LEU A 157 -10.17 4.52 -0.74
N GLN A 158 -10.80 3.91 -1.75
CA GLN A 158 -10.28 2.68 -2.37
C GLN A 158 -8.92 2.91 -3.05
N GLN A 159 -8.76 4.02 -3.79
CA GLN A 159 -7.48 4.35 -4.41
C GLN A 159 -6.38 4.67 -3.39
N LEU A 160 -6.72 5.34 -2.28
CA LEU A 160 -5.78 5.57 -1.16
C LEU A 160 -5.42 4.28 -0.43
N THR A 161 -6.34 3.32 -0.32
CA THR A 161 -6.08 1.99 0.24
C THR A 161 -5.14 1.19 -0.67
N GLN A 162 -5.36 1.23 -2.00
CA GLN A 162 -4.45 0.61 -2.97
C GLN A 162 -3.06 1.26 -2.94
N LEU A 163 -2.98 2.58 -2.83
CA LEU A 163 -1.71 3.29 -2.67
C LEU A 163 -0.97 2.84 -1.41
N LEU A 164 -1.68 2.75 -0.27
CA LEU A 164 -1.10 2.27 0.99
C LEU A 164 -0.64 0.81 0.88
N TYR A 165 -1.43 -0.04 0.22
CA TYR A 165 -1.04 -1.42 -0.07
C TYR A 165 0.24 -1.49 -0.91
N GLN A 166 0.35 -0.71 -1.99
CA GLN A 166 1.56 -0.63 -2.81
C GLN A 166 2.77 -0.17 -1.98
N GLN A 167 2.61 0.85 -1.14
CA GLN A 167 3.66 1.36 -0.24
C GLN A 167 4.09 0.28 0.77
N HIS A 168 3.16 -0.43 1.38
CA HIS A 168 3.45 -1.54 2.29
C HIS A 168 4.19 -2.68 1.60
N MET A 169 3.81 -3.01 0.36
CA MET A 169 4.53 -4.01 -0.44
C MET A 169 5.97 -3.58 -0.77
N LEU A 170 6.22 -2.27 -0.89
CA LEU A 170 7.55 -1.69 -1.06
C LEU A 170 8.27 -1.44 0.28
N TYR A 171 7.63 -1.69 1.42
CA TYR A 171 8.05 -1.30 2.76
C TYR A 171 8.44 0.19 2.87
N SER A 172 7.71 1.05 2.14
CA SER A 172 7.89 2.50 2.18
C SER A 172 6.85 3.15 3.08
N GLU A 173 7.17 4.34 3.57
CA GLU A 173 6.23 5.15 4.33
C GLU A 173 5.10 5.68 3.44
N PRO A 174 3.92 5.97 4.01
CA PRO A 174 2.85 6.67 3.32
C PRO A 174 3.31 8.03 2.78
N VAL A 175 2.71 8.46 1.68
CA VAL A 175 2.95 9.77 1.09
C VAL A 175 2.42 10.85 2.03
N ALA A 176 3.15 11.96 2.14
CA ALA A 176 2.72 13.12 2.92
C ALA A 176 1.33 13.62 2.48
N GLY A 177 0.43 13.83 3.43
CA GLY A 177 -0.95 14.27 3.23
C GLY A 177 -1.94 13.14 2.90
N GLN A 178 -1.48 11.90 2.69
CA GLN A 178 -2.33 10.76 2.33
C GLN A 178 -3.31 10.39 3.45
N TRP A 179 -2.85 10.37 4.71
CA TRP A 179 -3.71 10.08 5.85
C TRP A 179 -4.65 11.24 6.11
N LEU A 180 -4.14 12.46 6.07
CA LEU A 180 -4.94 13.67 6.26
C LEU A 180 -6.10 13.73 5.26
N ILE A 181 -5.85 13.49 3.96
CA ILE A 181 -6.94 13.53 2.97
C ILE A 181 -7.93 12.38 3.17
N ALA A 182 -7.46 11.18 3.54
CA ALA A 182 -8.36 10.08 3.86
C ALA A 182 -9.29 10.41 5.04
N HIS A 183 -8.74 11.04 6.08
CA HIS A 183 -9.48 11.51 7.24
C HIS A 183 -10.51 12.59 6.87
N GLN A 184 -10.11 13.59 6.07
CA GLN A 184 -11.00 14.63 5.56
C GLN A 184 -12.15 14.06 4.71
N LEU A 185 -11.89 13.06 3.87
CA LEU A 185 -12.93 12.38 3.08
C LEU A 185 -13.96 11.68 3.99
N TYR A 186 -13.50 10.98 5.02
CA TYR A 186 -14.38 10.33 5.98
C TYR A 186 -15.17 11.33 6.81
N ASP A 187 -14.52 12.38 7.32
CA ASP A 187 -15.16 13.45 8.10
C ASP A 187 -16.23 14.19 7.28
N ALA A 188 -15.96 14.46 5.99
CA ALA A 188 -16.95 15.00 5.07
C ALA A 188 -18.16 14.06 4.90
N ALA A 189 -17.94 12.74 4.85
CA ALA A 189 -19.01 11.74 4.77
C ALA A 189 -19.84 11.63 6.05
N VAL A 190 -19.23 11.83 7.21
CA VAL A 190 -19.90 11.91 8.51
C VAL A 190 -20.74 13.18 8.59
N THR A 191 -20.13 14.34 8.33
CA THR A 191 -20.76 15.67 8.35
C THR A 191 -22.01 15.72 7.48
N HIS A 192 -21.93 15.17 6.27
CA HIS A 192 -23.05 15.15 5.32
C HIS A 192 -23.90 13.87 5.37
N LYS A 193 -23.68 13.00 6.37
CA LYS A 193 -24.51 11.83 6.69
C LYS A 193 -24.67 10.79 5.58
N TYR A 194 -23.66 10.59 4.74
CA TYR A 194 -23.65 9.55 3.71
C TYR A 194 -22.66 8.40 3.98
N HIS A 195 -21.96 8.44 5.11
CA HIS A 195 -20.96 7.43 5.47
C HIS A 195 -21.52 5.99 5.58
N HIS A 196 -22.79 5.84 5.96
CA HIS A 196 -23.51 4.56 6.03
C HIS A 196 -24.47 4.30 4.86
N SER A 197 -24.46 5.14 3.82
CA SER A 197 -25.29 4.91 2.64
C SER A 197 -24.88 3.60 1.95
N ASN A 198 -25.87 2.77 1.60
CA ASN A 198 -25.63 1.51 0.92
C ASN A 198 -25.24 1.77 -0.54
N LEU A 199 -23.99 1.47 -0.88
CA LEU A 199 -23.42 1.69 -2.21
C LEU A 199 -24.01 0.77 -3.28
N GLU A 200 -24.45 -0.44 -2.93
CA GLU A 200 -25.07 -1.38 -3.89
C GLU A 200 -26.39 -0.82 -4.41
N GLN A 201 -27.16 -0.14 -3.55
CA GLN A 201 -28.38 0.55 -3.96
C GLN A 201 -28.11 1.75 -4.88
N VAL A 202 -26.91 2.34 -4.80
CA VAL A 202 -26.49 3.49 -5.60
C VAL A 202 -25.88 3.04 -6.93
N LEU A 203 -25.07 1.97 -6.93
CA LEU A 203 -24.37 1.44 -8.10
C LEU A 203 -25.19 0.42 -8.91
N GLY A 204 -26.17 -0.24 -8.28
CA GLY A 204 -26.93 -1.33 -8.87
C GLY A 204 -26.16 -2.65 -8.99
N THR A 205 -24.95 -2.73 -8.42
CA THR A 205 -24.08 -3.91 -8.45
C THR A 205 -23.54 -4.23 -7.06
N PRO A 206 -23.33 -5.52 -6.73
CA PRO A 206 -22.76 -5.91 -5.45
C PRO A 206 -21.30 -5.46 -5.35
N ASN A 207 -20.91 -4.97 -4.18
CA ASN A 207 -19.55 -4.55 -3.89
C ASN A 207 -19.08 -5.23 -2.60
N PRO A 208 -17.84 -5.77 -2.52
CA PRO A 208 -17.31 -6.34 -1.29
C PRO A 208 -17.47 -5.41 -0.08
N LEU A 209 -17.39 -4.09 -0.28
CA LEU A 209 -17.59 -3.05 0.72
C LEU A 209 -18.83 -2.24 0.36
N SER A 210 -19.82 -2.24 1.26
CA SER A 210 -21.14 -1.67 0.99
C SER A 210 -21.31 -0.23 1.47
N THR A 211 -20.33 0.33 2.20
CA THR A 211 -20.41 1.69 2.76
C THR A 211 -19.05 2.41 2.77
N ILE A 212 -19.09 3.74 2.89
CA ILE A 212 -17.87 4.56 3.08
C ILE A 212 -17.17 4.22 4.40
N SER A 213 -17.94 3.97 5.47
CA SER A 213 -17.37 3.52 6.76
C SER A 213 -16.55 2.24 6.61
N GLN A 214 -17.01 1.28 5.82
CA GLN A 214 -16.26 0.05 5.54
C GLN A 214 -15.01 0.30 4.67
N ALA A 215 -15.09 1.17 3.66
CA ALA A 215 -13.92 1.56 2.87
C ALA A 215 -12.83 2.23 3.74
N TYR A 216 -13.24 3.13 4.64
CA TYR A 216 -12.32 3.77 5.57
C TYR A 216 -11.77 2.80 6.62
N ALA A 217 -12.59 1.87 7.11
CA ALA A 217 -12.15 0.80 8.01
C ALA A 217 -11.12 -0.13 7.35
N GLN A 218 -11.29 -0.44 6.05
CA GLN A 218 -10.30 -1.21 5.29
C GLN A 218 -8.95 -0.50 5.23
N LEU A 219 -8.94 0.80 4.94
CA LEU A 219 -7.72 1.62 4.95
C LEU A 219 -7.03 1.58 6.31
N ILE A 220 -7.79 1.75 7.39
CA ILE A 220 -7.30 1.67 8.77
C ILE A 220 -6.69 0.30 9.08
N LEU A 221 -7.33 -0.78 8.64
CA LEU A 221 -6.82 -2.14 8.85
C LEU A 221 -5.45 -2.36 8.24
N MET A 222 -5.15 -1.75 7.09
CA MET A 222 -3.86 -1.89 6.44
C MET A 222 -2.70 -1.41 7.33
N ASP A 223 -2.90 -0.35 8.09
CA ASP A 223 -1.93 0.12 9.08
C ASP A 223 -1.88 -0.80 10.31
N ILE A 224 -3.06 -1.17 10.83
CA ILE A 224 -3.18 -2.06 12.00
C ILE A 224 -2.48 -3.41 11.76
N PHE A 225 -2.44 -3.94 10.54
CA PHE A 225 -1.77 -5.20 10.24
C PHE A 225 -0.25 -5.20 10.46
N ASN A 226 0.37 -4.04 10.67
CA ASN A 226 1.80 -3.90 10.95
C ASN A 226 2.64 -4.69 9.94
N THR A 227 2.45 -4.37 8.67
CA THR A 227 2.97 -5.08 7.49
C THR A 227 4.49 -5.16 7.45
N ASN A 228 5.19 -4.31 8.20
CA ASN A 228 6.65 -4.31 8.36
C ASN A 228 7.22 -5.58 9.03
N GLN A 229 6.37 -6.42 9.62
CA GLN A 229 6.77 -7.66 10.30
C GLN A 229 6.50 -8.93 9.49
N ILE A 230 5.92 -8.81 8.30
CA ILE A 230 5.47 -9.94 7.46
C ILE A 230 5.98 -9.79 6.04
N ARG A 231 5.98 -10.89 5.28
CA ARG A 231 6.46 -10.92 3.89
C ARG A 231 5.45 -10.31 2.92
N GLN A 232 5.91 -9.88 1.75
CA GLN A 232 5.06 -9.40 0.65
C GLN A 232 3.85 -10.30 0.33
N SER A 233 4.03 -11.63 0.28
CA SER A 233 2.93 -12.57 0.06
C SER A 233 1.88 -12.57 1.19
N GLU A 234 2.32 -12.32 2.42
CA GLU A 234 1.47 -12.24 3.60
C GLU A 234 0.73 -10.90 3.65
N ILE A 235 1.38 -9.80 3.25
CA ILE A 235 0.74 -8.49 3.06
C ILE A 235 -0.40 -8.61 2.04
N GLN A 236 -0.15 -9.25 0.90
CA GLN A 236 -1.17 -9.52 -0.11
C GLN A 236 -2.32 -10.36 0.46
N ALA A 237 -2.02 -11.40 1.24
CA ALA A 237 -3.02 -12.24 1.89
C ALA A 237 -3.93 -11.44 2.85
N LEU A 238 -3.35 -10.58 3.69
CA LEU A 238 -4.11 -9.73 4.60
C LEU A 238 -4.92 -8.67 3.85
N PHE A 239 -4.38 -8.10 2.77
CA PHE A 239 -5.13 -7.20 1.91
C PHE A 239 -6.39 -7.87 1.32
N GLN A 240 -6.29 -9.12 0.86
CA GLN A 240 -7.47 -9.87 0.39
C GLN A 240 -8.48 -10.16 1.50
N CYS A 241 -8.01 -10.52 2.71
CA CYS A 241 -8.89 -10.74 3.85
C CYS A 241 -9.56 -9.44 4.36
N SER A 242 -8.92 -8.29 4.15
CA SER A 242 -9.41 -6.98 4.61
C SER A 242 -10.79 -6.61 4.06
N PHE A 243 -11.16 -7.10 2.87
CA PHE A 243 -12.48 -6.85 2.28
C PHE A 243 -13.63 -7.46 3.10
N ASP A 244 -13.39 -8.61 3.75
CA ASP A 244 -14.36 -9.24 4.63
C ASP A 244 -14.26 -8.66 6.05
N TRP A 245 -13.03 -8.43 6.53
CA TRP A 245 -12.76 -7.98 7.90
C TRP A 245 -13.13 -6.53 8.17
N ALA A 246 -13.13 -5.66 7.15
CA ALA A 246 -13.55 -4.26 7.30
C ALA A 246 -14.99 -4.13 7.83
N LYS A 247 -15.84 -5.14 7.60
CA LYS A 247 -17.22 -5.21 8.12
C LYS A 247 -17.30 -5.47 9.63
N MET A 248 -16.22 -6.00 10.21
CA MET A 248 -16.09 -6.34 11.63
C MET A 248 -15.36 -5.25 12.42
N VAL A 249 -14.97 -4.16 11.77
CA VAL A 249 -14.34 -3.01 12.41
C VAL A 249 -15.37 -1.90 12.56
N GLN A 250 -15.46 -1.36 13.77
CA GLN A 250 -16.37 -0.25 14.08
C GLN A 250 -15.61 1.06 14.11
N VAL A 251 -16.08 2.03 13.31
CA VAL A 251 -15.59 3.42 13.31
C VAL A 251 -16.63 4.26 14.04
N LEU A 252 -16.26 4.80 15.20
CA LEU A 252 -17.16 5.45 16.16
C LEU A 252 -16.78 6.92 16.35
N SER A 253 -17.76 7.76 16.66
CA SER A 253 -17.55 9.19 16.99
C SER A 253 -17.35 9.45 18.48
N LYS A 254 -17.45 8.42 19.32
CA LYS A 254 -17.27 8.49 20.76
C LYS A 254 -16.46 7.31 21.26
N GLU A 255 -15.65 7.57 22.28
CA GLU A 255 -14.88 6.55 22.98
C GLU A 255 -15.81 5.53 23.66
N THR A 256 -15.41 4.27 23.62
CA THR A 256 -16.04 3.19 24.39
C THR A 256 -14.96 2.30 25.01
N GLU A 257 -15.34 1.46 25.97
CA GLU A 257 -14.40 0.51 26.60
C GLU A 257 -13.73 -0.45 25.60
N LEU A 258 -14.36 -0.67 24.45
CA LEU A 258 -13.86 -1.54 23.38
C LEU A 258 -12.96 -0.81 22.37
N THR A 259 -12.84 0.53 22.47
CA THR A 259 -12.03 1.30 21.52
C THR A 259 -10.54 1.21 21.85
N LYS A 260 -9.80 0.58 20.95
CA LYS A 260 -8.36 0.33 21.11
C LYS A 260 -7.50 1.38 20.41
N TYR A 261 -7.97 1.88 19.28
CA TYR A 261 -7.29 2.89 18.48
C TYR A 261 -8.10 4.18 18.39
N VAL A 262 -7.39 5.28 18.21
CA VAL A 262 -7.95 6.63 18.07
C VAL A 262 -7.30 7.35 16.91
N ILE A 263 -8.06 8.26 16.32
CA ILE A 263 -7.65 9.10 15.20
C ILE A 263 -8.03 10.55 15.52
N ASP A 264 -7.11 11.45 15.26
CA ASP A 264 -7.31 12.90 15.19
C ASP A 264 -7.35 13.26 13.70
N THR A 265 -8.55 13.51 13.16
CA THR A 265 -8.73 13.71 11.71
C THR A 265 -8.07 14.99 11.18
N SER A 266 -7.58 15.88 12.06
CA SER A 266 -6.87 17.10 11.67
C SER A 266 -5.39 16.87 11.36
N LYS A 267 -4.86 15.67 11.66
CA LYS A 267 -3.45 15.35 11.53
C LYS A 267 -3.19 14.30 10.46
N ASP A 268 -2.01 14.39 9.85
CA ASP A 268 -1.55 13.44 8.83
C ASP A 268 -0.81 12.26 9.48
N HIS A 269 -1.54 11.40 10.19
CA HIS A 269 -0.97 10.18 10.76
C HIS A 269 -1.98 9.03 10.77
N PRO A 270 -1.52 7.77 10.73
CA PRO A 270 -2.39 6.60 10.89
C PRO A 270 -3.05 6.52 12.28
N PRO A 271 -4.03 5.62 12.49
CA PRO A 271 -4.58 5.34 13.83
C PRO A 271 -3.48 5.03 14.86
N ILE A 272 -3.60 5.62 16.05
CA ILE A 272 -2.69 5.34 17.17
C ILE A 272 -3.41 4.60 18.29
N TYR A 273 -2.66 3.91 19.14
CA TYR A 273 -3.23 3.29 20.34
C TYR A 273 -3.76 4.35 21.29
N ASN A 274 -4.98 4.13 21.80
CA ASN A 274 -5.66 5.04 22.71
C ASN A 274 -4.81 5.40 23.95
N LYS A 275 -4.05 4.44 24.48
CA LYS A 275 -3.17 4.63 25.65
C LYS A 275 -1.86 5.38 25.37
N LYS A 276 -1.50 5.64 24.10
CA LYS A 276 -0.21 6.23 23.69
C LYS A 276 -0.34 7.67 23.20
N GLN A 277 -1.41 8.37 23.56
CA GLN A 277 -1.63 9.75 23.13
C GLN A 277 -0.55 10.68 23.71
N SER A 278 -0.05 11.60 22.87
CA SER A 278 0.80 12.71 23.31
C SER A 278 -0.03 13.93 23.70
N SER A 279 0.57 14.86 24.45
CA SER A 279 -0.06 16.15 24.77
C SER A 279 -0.41 16.91 23.48
N GLY A 280 -1.69 17.28 23.31
CA GLY A 280 -2.18 17.99 22.12
C GLY A 280 -2.74 17.09 21.02
N PHE A 281 -2.97 15.81 21.29
CA PHE A 281 -3.77 14.91 20.46
C PHE A 281 -5.26 15.07 20.78
N LEU A 282 -6.09 15.39 19.79
CA LEU A 282 -7.53 15.59 19.97
C LEU A 282 -8.31 14.52 19.21
N PRO A 283 -8.51 13.33 19.81
CA PRO A 283 -9.17 12.23 19.13
C PRO A 283 -10.65 12.57 18.91
N ASN A 284 -11.11 12.40 17.67
CA ASN A 284 -12.50 12.59 17.27
C ASN A 284 -13.09 11.37 16.54
N VAL A 285 -12.25 10.38 16.22
CA VAL A 285 -12.67 9.08 15.68
C VAL A 285 -12.04 7.97 16.51
N PHE A 286 -12.85 6.97 16.87
CA PHE A 286 -12.48 5.87 17.75
C PHE A 286 -12.74 4.53 17.06
N ILE A 287 -11.76 3.62 17.10
CA ILE A 287 -11.81 2.35 16.38
C ILE A 287 -11.89 1.18 17.35
N SER A 288 -12.91 0.33 17.16
CA SER A 288 -13.00 -0.98 17.81
C SER A 288 -12.73 -2.08 16.80
N THR A 289 -11.82 -2.98 17.16
CA THR A 289 -11.46 -4.19 16.41
C THR A 289 -11.87 -5.46 17.16
N HIS A 290 -12.71 -5.35 18.19
CA HIS A 290 -13.05 -6.47 19.08
C HIS A 290 -13.73 -7.62 18.33
N SER A 291 -14.74 -7.32 17.50
CA SER A 291 -15.43 -8.35 16.70
C SER A 291 -14.49 -9.06 15.71
N LEU A 292 -13.52 -8.33 15.16
CA LEU A 292 -12.50 -8.93 14.30
C LEU A 292 -11.56 -9.86 15.08
N LEU A 293 -11.14 -9.45 16.29
CA LEU A 293 -10.31 -10.30 17.15
C LEU A 293 -11.03 -11.60 17.53
N ASP A 294 -12.32 -11.51 17.88
CA ASP A 294 -13.14 -12.67 18.23
C ASP A 294 -13.27 -13.63 17.04
N HIS A 295 -13.54 -13.08 15.84
CA HIS A 295 -13.60 -13.85 14.61
C HIS A 295 -12.28 -14.56 14.30
N VAL A 296 -11.16 -13.84 14.28
CA VAL A 296 -9.84 -14.43 14.00
C VAL A 296 -9.48 -15.49 15.05
N THR A 297 -9.81 -15.25 16.32
CA THR A 297 -9.60 -16.23 17.40
C THR A 297 -10.46 -17.48 17.19
N ALA A 298 -11.72 -17.32 16.77
CA ALA A 298 -12.59 -18.43 16.45
C ALA A 298 -12.03 -19.29 15.29
N THR A 299 -11.35 -18.67 14.32
CA THR A 299 -10.71 -19.39 13.20
C THR A 299 -9.51 -20.27 13.60
N LEU A 300 -9.00 -20.15 14.84
CA LEU A 300 -7.92 -20.98 15.37
C LEU A 300 -8.42 -22.31 15.96
N HIS A 301 -9.72 -22.44 16.24
CA HIS A 301 -10.31 -23.70 16.71
C HIS A 301 -10.37 -24.74 15.59
N LYS A 302 -10.42 -26.03 15.95
CA LYS A 302 -10.41 -27.15 15.00
C LYS A 302 -11.60 -27.13 14.01
N ASN A 303 -12.76 -26.61 14.45
CA ASN A 303 -13.98 -26.49 13.64
C ASN A 303 -14.51 -25.05 13.74
N PRO A 304 -14.00 -24.11 12.94
CA PRO A 304 -14.50 -22.74 12.98
C PRO A 304 -15.93 -22.67 12.42
N GLU A 305 -16.81 -21.93 13.09
CA GLU A 305 -18.22 -21.77 12.66
C GLU A 305 -18.33 -21.10 11.29
N TYR A 306 -17.46 -20.12 11.03
CA TYR A 306 -17.44 -19.38 9.77
C TYR A 306 -16.01 -19.02 9.37
N VAL A 307 -15.70 -19.19 8.08
CA VAL A 307 -14.47 -18.72 7.43
C VAL A 307 -14.85 -18.28 6.02
N SER A 308 -14.50 -17.04 5.66
CA SER A 308 -14.77 -16.47 4.35
C SER A 308 -14.01 -17.20 3.23
N LYS A 309 -14.41 -16.98 1.98
CA LYS A 309 -13.70 -17.54 0.83
C LYS A 309 -12.26 -17.04 0.75
N ASN A 310 -12.04 -15.75 1.02
CA ASN A 310 -10.69 -15.16 1.03
C ASN A 310 -9.86 -15.77 2.15
N GLU A 311 -10.42 -15.90 3.35
CA GLU A 311 -9.72 -16.48 4.49
C GLU A 311 -9.30 -17.94 4.22
N LYS A 312 -10.15 -18.75 3.57
CA LYS A 312 -9.79 -20.13 3.20
C LYS A 312 -8.61 -20.20 2.24
N ILE A 313 -8.45 -19.20 1.37
CA ILE A 313 -7.39 -19.16 0.36
C ILE A 313 -6.09 -18.58 0.94
N TYR A 314 -6.21 -17.52 1.73
CA TYR A 314 -5.08 -16.64 2.08
C TYR A 314 -4.63 -16.73 3.54
N LEU A 315 -5.51 -17.12 4.47
CA LEU A 315 -5.26 -16.99 5.90
C LEU A 315 -4.53 -18.23 6.46
N THR A 316 -3.20 -18.21 6.38
CA THR A 316 -2.33 -19.27 6.92
C THR A 316 -2.33 -19.30 8.46
N PRO A 317 -1.97 -20.41 9.11
CA PRO A 317 -1.86 -20.48 10.58
C PRO A 317 -0.92 -19.42 11.17
N ALA A 318 0.20 -19.13 10.51
CA ALA A 318 1.14 -18.09 10.93
C ALA A 318 0.48 -16.69 10.89
N LEU A 319 -0.25 -16.39 9.82
CA LEU A 319 -0.98 -15.12 9.69
C LEU A 319 -2.10 -14.97 10.72
N LYS A 320 -2.83 -16.05 11.05
CA LYS A 320 -3.83 -16.03 12.12
C LYS A 320 -3.21 -15.61 13.44
N PHE A 321 -2.07 -16.22 13.79
CA PHE A 321 -1.36 -15.91 15.02
C PHE A 321 -0.83 -14.46 15.03
N HIS A 322 -0.30 -13.99 13.89
CA HIS A 322 0.14 -12.60 13.71
C HIS A 322 -1.00 -11.61 13.99
N VAL A 323 -2.13 -11.79 13.29
CA VAL A 323 -3.30 -10.90 13.43
C VAL A 323 -3.89 -10.97 14.83
N GLN A 324 -4.01 -12.17 15.42
CA GLN A 324 -4.46 -12.33 16.80
C GLN A 324 -3.53 -11.57 17.78
N THR A 325 -2.22 -11.64 17.57
CA THR A 325 -1.24 -10.95 18.43
C THR A 325 -1.38 -9.44 18.35
N ILE A 326 -1.55 -8.88 17.14
CA ILE A 326 -1.68 -7.42 16.96
C ILE A 326 -3.03 -6.90 17.47
N LEU A 327 -4.11 -7.62 17.19
CA LEU A 327 -5.44 -7.23 17.63
C LEU A 327 -5.67 -7.46 19.12
N GLY A 328 -4.97 -8.45 19.71
CA GLY A 328 -5.01 -8.80 21.12
C GLY A 328 -4.28 -7.81 22.04
N THR A 329 -3.81 -8.29 23.19
CA THR A 329 -3.22 -7.41 24.21
C THR A 329 -1.84 -6.92 23.80
N ILE A 330 -1.62 -5.60 23.88
CA ILE A 330 -0.33 -4.98 23.58
C ILE A 330 0.72 -5.60 24.49
N ALA A 331 1.68 -6.34 23.93
CA ALA A 331 2.83 -6.79 24.68
C ALA A 331 3.66 -5.55 25.06
N GLU A 332 3.60 -5.16 26.33
CA GLU A 332 4.55 -4.18 26.87
C GLU A 332 5.96 -4.77 26.82
N ARG A 333 6.93 -3.92 26.53
CA ARG A 333 8.33 -4.34 26.41
C ARG A 333 8.80 -4.83 27.79
N ARG A 334 9.00 -6.14 27.92
CA ARG A 334 9.36 -6.78 29.20
C ARG A 334 10.80 -6.59 29.63
N HIS A 335 11.67 -6.16 28.70
CA HIS A 335 13.10 -6.01 28.95
C HIS A 335 13.52 -4.56 28.69
N GLU A 336 14.19 -3.97 29.70
CA GLU A 336 14.83 -2.67 29.58
C GLU A 336 15.96 -2.69 28.55
N ARG A 337 16.26 -1.50 28.03
CA ARG A 337 17.36 -1.26 27.10
C ARG A 337 18.41 -0.43 27.80
N TYR A 338 19.65 -0.87 27.67
CA TYR A 338 20.81 -0.20 28.23
C TYR A 338 21.48 0.60 27.13
N GLU A 339 21.76 1.88 27.41
CA GLU A 339 22.59 2.68 26.52
C GLU A 339 23.93 1.99 26.31
N TYR A 340 24.30 1.84 25.04
CA TYR A 340 25.51 1.12 24.66
C TYR A 340 26.01 1.69 23.36
N ASN A 341 27.09 2.46 23.45
CA ASN A 341 27.68 3.15 22.31
C ASN A 341 28.80 2.28 21.74
N ALA A 342 28.55 1.68 20.58
CA ALA A 342 29.53 0.89 19.84
C ALA A 342 29.26 1.00 18.34
N GLN A 343 30.20 0.54 17.52
CA GLN A 343 30.05 0.51 16.07
C GLN A 343 29.84 -0.93 15.58
N LEU A 344 28.93 -1.10 14.63
CA LEU A 344 28.66 -2.36 13.95
C LEU A 344 29.11 -2.29 12.49
N HIS A 345 29.74 -3.37 12.04
CA HIS A 345 29.98 -3.63 10.63
C HIS A 345 28.88 -4.51 10.08
N ILE A 346 28.20 -4.04 9.03
CA ILE A 346 27.03 -4.69 8.46
C ILE A 346 27.28 -4.95 6.99
N CYS A 347 27.00 -6.16 6.55
CA CYS A 347 26.95 -6.53 5.15
C CYS A 347 25.55 -7.07 4.80
N PHE A 348 25.15 -6.96 3.54
CA PHE A 348 23.82 -7.36 3.09
C PHE A 348 23.87 -8.56 2.16
N GLY A 349 23.01 -9.55 2.45
CA GLY A 349 22.84 -10.75 1.63
C GLY A 349 23.76 -11.91 2.02
N LEU A 350 23.21 -13.12 1.89
CA LEU A 350 23.88 -14.37 2.26
C LEU A 350 25.22 -14.59 1.53
N LEU A 351 25.29 -14.23 0.25
CA LEU A 351 26.50 -14.37 -0.55
C LEU A 351 27.63 -13.46 -0.07
N THR A 352 27.32 -12.22 0.31
CA THR A 352 28.30 -11.28 0.85
C THR A 352 28.75 -11.71 2.24
N ALA A 353 27.82 -12.14 3.09
CA ALA A 353 28.16 -12.70 4.40
C ALA A 353 29.07 -13.92 4.26
N HIS A 354 28.73 -14.86 3.37
CA HIS A 354 29.59 -15.98 3.02
C HIS A 354 30.97 -15.51 2.56
N PHE A 355 31.05 -14.52 1.67
CA PHE A 355 32.33 -14.00 1.18
C PHE A 355 33.22 -13.51 2.33
N TYR A 356 32.67 -12.78 3.29
CA TYR A 356 33.44 -12.31 4.45
C TYR A 356 33.79 -13.44 5.43
N LEU A 357 32.84 -14.31 5.75
CA LEU A 357 33.05 -15.45 6.67
C LEU A 357 34.03 -16.50 6.10
N SER A 358 34.08 -16.66 4.78
CA SER A 358 34.95 -17.62 4.07
C SER A 358 36.34 -17.07 3.72
N LYS A 359 36.72 -15.91 4.28
CA LYS A 359 38.00 -15.22 4.01
C LYS A 359 38.17 -14.84 2.54
N ALA A 360 37.18 -14.11 2.01
CA ALA A 360 37.13 -13.58 0.65
C ALA A 360 36.99 -14.64 -0.46
N LYS A 361 36.32 -15.77 -0.18
CA LYS A 361 35.97 -16.78 -1.19
C LYS A 361 34.55 -16.57 -1.68
N ASN A 362 34.35 -16.64 -2.98
CA ASN A 362 33.00 -16.64 -3.54
C ASN A 362 32.31 -17.98 -3.21
N PHE A 363 30.97 -17.99 -3.22
CA PHE A 363 30.20 -19.19 -2.89
C PHE A 363 30.52 -20.37 -3.82
N ALA A 364 30.62 -20.11 -5.14
CA ALA A 364 31.02 -21.12 -6.12
C ALA A 364 32.41 -21.72 -5.82
N GLU A 365 33.39 -20.90 -5.45
CA GLU A 365 34.74 -21.36 -5.08
C GLU A 365 34.71 -22.29 -3.86
N THR A 366 33.77 -22.06 -2.93
CA THR A 366 33.60 -22.91 -1.74
C THR A 366 32.94 -24.24 -2.08
N LEU A 367 31.95 -24.25 -2.98
CA LEU A 367 31.36 -25.49 -3.50
C LEU A 367 32.36 -26.37 -4.26
N PHE A 368 33.30 -25.75 -4.99
CA PHE A 368 34.37 -26.49 -5.68
C PHE A 368 35.43 -27.06 -4.72
N LEU A 369 35.63 -26.45 -3.56
CA LEU A 369 36.52 -26.97 -2.52
C LEU A 369 35.96 -28.24 -1.85
N GLU A 370 34.63 -28.37 -1.77
CA GLU A 370 33.94 -29.52 -1.16
C GLU A 370 33.91 -30.79 -2.01
N HIS A 371 34.31 -30.76 -3.29
CA HIS A 371 34.49 -32.00 -4.07
C HIS A 371 35.61 -32.92 -3.51
N SER A 372 36.30 -32.50 -2.44
CA SER A 372 37.27 -33.30 -1.69
C SER A 372 36.70 -33.95 -0.42
N TYR A 373 35.47 -33.62 -0.01
CA TYR A 373 34.80 -34.21 1.16
C TYR A 373 33.41 -34.72 0.76
N ASN A 374 33.20 -36.03 0.88
CA ASN A 374 31.92 -36.71 0.65
C ASN A 374 30.83 -36.21 1.61
N LEU A 375 30.18 -35.09 1.27
CA LEU A 375 28.89 -34.71 1.84
C LEU A 375 27.79 -35.50 1.12
N GLN A 376 27.61 -36.75 1.56
CA GLN A 376 26.36 -37.46 1.35
C GLN A 376 25.31 -36.87 2.29
N ASN A 377 24.55 -35.87 1.86
CA ASN A 377 23.10 -35.94 2.09
C ASN A 377 22.25 -34.99 1.24
N GLU A 378 21.03 -35.50 1.04
CA GLU A 378 19.91 -35.05 0.23
C GLU A 378 19.62 -33.54 0.23
N SER A 379 19.63 -32.93 -0.96
CA SER A 379 18.69 -31.84 -1.26
C SER A 379 18.58 -31.60 -2.77
N ARG A 380 17.38 -31.89 -3.31
CA ARG A 380 16.93 -31.52 -4.66
C ARG A 380 16.75 -30.00 -4.83
N PHE A 381 17.60 -29.19 -4.22
CA PHE A 381 17.54 -27.72 -4.26
C PHE A 381 18.38 -27.14 -5.42
N MET A 382 19.36 -27.89 -5.93
CA MET A 382 20.28 -27.41 -6.98
C MET A 382 19.76 -27.56 -8.43
N SER A 383 18.74 -28.39 -8.70
CA SER A 383 18.32 -28.67 -10.08
C SER A 383 17.54 -27.54 -10.78
N SER A 384 17.18 -26.46 -10.06
CA SER A 384 16.52 -25.30 -10.64
C SER A 384 17.49 -24.22 -11.13
N TRP A 385 18.73 -24.20 -10.64
CA TRP A 385 19.74 -23.21 -11.06
C TRP A 385 20.54 -23.69 -12.28
N ASP A 386 20.71 -25.00 -12.45
CA ASP A 386 21.48 -25.59 -13.57
C ASP A 386 20.73 -25.68 -14.91
N LYS A 387 19.41 -25.43 -14.96
CA LYS A 387 18.60 -25.63 -16.19
C LYS A 387 18.40 -24.39 -17.08
N LYS A 388 19.13 -23.30 -16.82
CA LYS A 388 19.28 -22.21 -17.80
C LYS A 388 20.77 -21.97 -18.03
N ASN A 389 21.31 -22.68 -19.03
CA ASN A 389 22.44 -22.30 -19.89
C ASN A 389 23.26 -23.54 -20.27
N THR A 390 22.71 -24.36 -21.17
CA THR A 390 23.51 -25.32 -21.94
C THR A 390 23.61 -24.83 -23.37
N THR A 391 24.43 -23.79 -23.58
CA THR A 391 25.38 -23.67 -24.69
C THR A 391 26.15 -22.35 -24.54
N GLU A 392 27.47 -22.45 -24.65
CA GLU A 392 28.49 -21.38 -24.73
C GLU A 392 29.11 -20.84 -23.42
N ASN A 393 30.44 -21.02 -23.35
CA ASN A 393 31.44 -20.43 -22.44
C ASN A 393 31.45 -20.84 -20.96
N GLN A 394 32.27 -21.85 -20.64
CA GLN A 394 32.58 -22.34 -19.29
C GLN A 394 33.39 -21.36 -18.40
N GLU A 395 33.66 -20.12 -18.83
CA GLU A 395 34.36 -19.11 -18.00
C GLU A 395 33.41 -18.11 -17.29
N SER A 396 32.11 -18.12 -17.58
CA SER A 396 31.16 -17.07 -17.14
C SER A 396 30.25 -17.47 -15.97
N ALA A 397 30.40 -18.67 -15.40
CA ALA A 397 29.53 -19.17 -14.32
C ALA A 397 29.98 -18.76 -12.89
N ILE A 398 31.00 -17.90 -12.76
CA ILE A 398 31.31 -17.28 -11.47
C ILE A 398 30.49 -15.99 -11.39
N GLN A 399 29.33 -16.03 -10.73
CA GLN A 399 28.66 -14.81 -10.26
C GLN A 399 29.59 -14.12 -9.25
N ARG A 400 30.55 -13.35 -9.74
CA ARG A 400 31.39 -12.49 -8.91
C ARG A 400 30.49 -11.43 -8.32
N LEU A 401 30.40 -11.39 -6.99
CA LEU A 401 29.71 -10.31 -6.27
C LEU A 401 30.23 -8.96 -6.77
N ASN A 402 29.31 -8.08 -7.17
CA ASN A 402 29.66 -6.72 -7.59
C ASN A 402 30.33 -5.97 -6.42
N ARG A 403 31.16 -4.97 -6.71
CA ARG A 403 31.81 -4.11 -5.71
C ARG A 403 30.82 -3.49 -4.74
N GLU A 404 29.66 -3.05 -5.23
CA GLU A 404 28.58 -2.51 -4.40
C GLU A 404 27.96 -3.55 -3.47
N SER A 405 27.93 -4.83 -3.84
CA SER A 405 27.42 -5.89 -2.95
C SER A 405 28.42 -6.25 -1.85
N LYS A 406 29.71 -5.95 -2.06
CA LYS A 406 30.79 -6.16 -1.09
C LYS A 406 31.01 -4.95 -0.17
N THR A 407 30.17 -3.93 -0.20
CA THR A 407 30.37 -2.80 0.71
C THR A 407 30.01 -3.24 2.13
N VAL A 408 30.97 -3.08 3.05
CA VAL A 408 30.70 -3.16 4.49
C VAL A 408 30.31 -1.78 4.95
N HIS A 409 29.18 -1.71 5.62
CA HIS A 409 28.64 -0.47 6.13
C HIS A 409 28.84 -0.36 7.63
N GLN A 410 28.95 0.87 8.12
CA GLN A 410 29.09 1.18 9.54
C GLN A 410 27.79 1.77 10.08
N ALA A 411 27.35 1.27 11.23
CA ALA A 411 26.21 1.81 11.95
C ALA A 411 26.54 1.91 13.45
N ASP A 412 26.03 2.96 14.10
CA ASP A 412 26.22 3.17 15.53
C ASP A 412 25.13 2.44 16.31
N ILE A 413 25.50 1.72 17.36
CA ILE A 413 24.56 1.20 18.35
C ILE A 413 24.21 2.33 19.30
N LEU A 414 22.92 2.54 19.51
CA LEU A 414 22.38 3.48 20.49
C LEU A 414 22.08 2.79 21.82
N ASP A 415 21.49 1.60 21.76
CA ASP A 415 21.19 0.78 22.94
C ASP A 415 21.07 -0.71 22.61
N ILE A 416 21.13 -1.52 23.66
CA ILE A 416 21.02 -2.99 23.59
C ILE A 416 19.95 -3.52 24.52
N SER A 417 19.36 -4.65 24.12
CA SER A 417 18.50 -5.51 24.94
C SER A 417 18.86 -6.97 24.71
N VAL A 418 18.34 -7.86 25.56
CA VAL A 418 18.46 -9.32 25.38
C VAL A 418 17.95 -9.81 24.01
N ASN A 419 17.07 -9.03 23.35
CA ASN A 419 16.46 -9.36 22.07
C ASN A 419 17.06 -8.57 20.89
N GLY A 420 18.18 -7.86 21.09
CA GLY A 420 18.92 -7.20 20.01
C GLY A 420 19.20 -5.70 20.23
N TYR A 421 19.71 -5.07 19.17
CA TYR A 421 20.30 -3.73 19.15
C TYR A 421 19.32 -2.67 18.59
N ARG A 422 19.40 -1.42 19.05
CA ARG A 422 18.93 -0.25 18.26
C ARG A 422 20.13 0.34 17.57
N ILE A 423 20.08 0.37 16.24
CA ILE A 423 21.15 0.94 15.43
C ILE A 423 20.68 2.24 14.80
N LYS A 424 21.61 3.18 14.66
CA LYS A 424 21.44 4.42 13.91
C LYS A 424 22.33 4.35 12.68
N TRP A 425 21.73 4.59 11.53
CA TRP A 425 22.46 4.75 10.28
C TRP A 425 22.89 6.21 10.11
N SER A 426 24.17 6.45 9.88
CA SER A 426 24.70 7.77 9.55
C SER A 426 24.96 7.85 8.04
N GLY A 427 24.16 8.64 7.32
CA GLY A 427 24.28 8.85 5.87
C GLY A 427 23.09 8.29 5.07
N GLU A 428 23.26 8.16 3.76
CA GLU A 428 22.23 7.58 2.88
C GLU A 428 22.08 6.08 3.14
N ALA A 429 20.82 5.62 3.21
CA ALA A 429 20.51 4.20 3.39
C ALA A 429 21.04 3.40 2.18
N PRO A 430 21.74 2.27 2.38
CA PRO A 430 22.23 1.45 1.28
C PRO A 430 21.08 0.97 0.41
N LYS A 431 21.26 0.96 -0.91
CA LYS A 431 20.22 0.44 -1.83
C LYS A 431 19.83 -1.01 -1.53
N ASN A 432 20.77 -1.79 -0.97
CA ASN A 432 20.57 -3.18 -0.56
C ASN A 432 19.95 -3.34 0.84
N LEU A 433 19.79 -2.24 1.60
CA LEU A 433 19.09 -2.23 2.87
C LEU A 433 17.57 -2.30 2.59
N ARG A 434 17.05 -3.51 2.42
CA ARG A 434 15.60 -3.79 2.36
C ARG A 434 15.24 -4.90 3.35
N THR A 435 13.97 -4.96 3.73
CA THR A 435 13.45 -5.89 4.74
C THR A 435 13.74 -7.35 4.38
N GLY A 436 14.65 -7.99 5.12
CA GLY A 436 14.96 -9.42 4.97
C GLY A 436 16.47 -9.72 5.03
N GLU A 437 16.83 -10.63 5.94
CA GLU A 437 18.16 -11.26 6.11
C GLU A 437 19.35 -10.31 6.29
N TYR A 438 19.52 -9.84 7.53
CA TYR A 438 20.80 -9.32 8.02
C TYR A 438 21.65 -10.47 8.53
N ILE A 439 22.89 -10.57 8.07
CA ILE A 439 23.90 -11.38 8.74
C ILE A 439 24.89 -10.39 9.33
N LEU A 440 24.87 -10.31 10.66
CA LEU A 440 25.95 -9.69 11.42
C LEU A 440 27.19 -10.57 11.23
N VAL A 441 28.29 -9.99 10.77
CA VAL A 441 29.56 -10.71 10.57
C VAL A 441 30.52 -10.36 11.69
#